data_AF-A0A962UYL1-F1
#
_entry.id   AF-A0A962UYL1-F1
#
_cell.length_a   1.000
_cell.length_b   1.000
_cell.length_c   1.000
_cell.angle_alpha   90.00
_cell.angle_beta   90.00
_cell.angle_gamma   90.00
#
_symmetry.space_group_name_H-M   'P 1'
#
loop_
_entity.id
_entity.type
_entity.pdbx_description
1 polymer ?
#
loop_
_entity_poly.entity_id
_entity_poly.type
_entity_poly.pdbx_seq_one_letter_code
_entity_poly.pdbx_strand_id
1 'polypeptide(L)' 'HMAIQACRKQNKYVGICGQGPSDHPDLARWLMDEGIQSVSLNPDSVVETWLFLANDPK' A
#
# COMPACT_ATOMS: atom_id res chain seq x y z
N HIS A 1 2.88 12.58 0.63
CA HIS A 1 4.10 12.35 -0.20
C HIS A 1 3.92 12.87 -1.62
N MET A 2 4.97 13.45 -2.25
CA MET A 2 4.85 14.18 -3.52
C MET A 2 4.27 13.34 -4.67
N ALA A 3 4.71 12.09 -4.85
CA ALA A 3 4.25 11.25 -5.96
C ALA A 3 2.79 10.81 -5.82
N ILE A 4 2.42 10.24 -4.67
CA ILE A 4 1.05 9.75 -4.40
C ILE A 4 0.05 10.91 -4.50
N GLN A 5 0.35 12.05 -3.86
CA GLN A 5 -0.53 13.22 -3.90
C GLN A 5 -0.66 13.80 -5.31
N ALA A 6 0.41 13.83 -6.11
CA ALA A 6 0.35 14.31 -7.49
C ALA A 6 -0.56 13.41 -8.35
N CYS A 7 -0.41 12.09 -8.27
CA CYS A 7 -1.26 11.14 -8.99
C CYS A 7 -2.72 11.26 -8.57
N ARG A 8 -3.00 11.32 -7.26
CA ARG A 8 -4.36 11.49 -6.73
C ARG A 8 -5.01 12.80 -7.21
N LYS A 9 -4.27 13.93 -7.17
CA LYS A 9 -4.75 15.22 -7.69
C LYS A 9 -5.11 15.19 -9.17
N GLN A 10 -4.46 14.34 -9.95
CA GLN A 10 -4.72 14.18 -11.39
C GLN A 10 -5.67 13.02 -11.71
N ASN A 11 -6.23 12.34 -10.70
CA ASN A 11 -7.00 11.11 -10.86
C ASN A 11 -6.27 10.06 -11.73
N LYS A 12 -4.95 9.94 -11.52
CA LYS A 12 -4.07 8.98 -12.20
C LYS A 12 -3.75 7.82 -11.28
N TYR A 13 -3.54 6.66 -11.91
CA TYR A 13 -3.14 5.44 -11.21
C TYR A 13 -1.81 5.63 -10.45
N VAL A 14 -1.75 5.15 -9.21
CA VAL A 14 -0.53 5.05 -8.41
C VAL A 14 -0.50 3.75 -7.61
N GLY A 15 0.56 2.97 -7.83
CA GLY A 15 0.84 1.72 -7.13
C GLY A 15 2.30 1.63 -6.74
N ILE A 16 2.62 0.71 -5.84
CA ILE A 16 3.99 0.44 -5.40
C ILE A 16 4.34 -1.04 -5.59
N CYS A 17 5.60 -1.32 -5.91
CA CYS A 17 6.16 -2.67 -5.98
C CYS A 17 7.34 -2.80 -4.99
N GLY A 18 7.57 -4.03 -4.52
CA GLY A 18 8.64 -4.37 -3.58
C GLY A 18 8.10 -4.95 -2.27
N GLN A 19 8.96 -5.60 -1.49
CA GLN A 19 8.55 -6.29 -0.25
C GLN A 19 8.43 -5.37 0.98
N GLY A 20 8.79 -4.08 0.85
CA GLY A 20 8.67 -3.14 1.96
C GLY A 20 7.31 -3.18 2.68
N PRO A 21 6.16 -3.21 1.98
CA PRO A 21 4.85 -3.29 2.64
C PRO A 21 4.57 -4.62 3.34
N SER A 22 5.11 -5.75 2.87
CA SER A 22 4.97 -7.03 3.57
C SER A 22 5.92 -7.14 4.77
N ASP A 23 7.15 -6.63 4.63
CA ASP A 23 8.20 -6.73 5.65
C ASP A 23 7.99 -5.70 6.78
N HIS A 24 7.32 -4.59 6.46
CA HIS A 24 7.03 -3.48 7.38
C HIS A 24 5.53 -3.13 7.33
N PRO A 25 4.70 -3.75 8.21
CA PRO A 25 3.25 -3.52 8.20
C PRO A 25 2.83 -2.07 8.47
N ASP A 26 3.64 -1.32 9.22
CA ASP A 26 3.48 0.13 9.44
C ASP A 26 3.64 0.94 8.15
N LEU A 27 4.56 0.53 7.27
CA LEU A 27 4.70 1.10 5.93
C LEU A 27 3.46 0.81 5.08
N ALA A 28 2.92 -0.41 5.14
CA ALA A 28 1.69 -0.76 4.43
C ALA A 28 0.50 0.09 4.89
N ARG A 29 0.35 0.28 6.21
CA ARG A 29 -0.67 1.18 6.79
C ARG A 29 -0.49 2.62 6.30
N TRP A 30 0.73 3.15 6.38
CA TRP A 30 1.01 4.51 5.92
C TRP A 30 0.70 4.71 4.43
N LEU A 31 1.04 3.72 3.58
CA LEU A 31 0.72 3.76 2.15
C LEU A 31 -0.80 3.74 1.90
N MET A 32 -1.54 2.98 2.70
CA MET A 32 -3.01 2.94 2.66
C MET A 32 -3.62 4.29 3.05
N ASP A 33 -3.10 4.94 4.09
CA ASP A 33 -3.54 6.25 4.56
C ASP A 33 -3.24 7.37 3.55
N GLU A 34 -2.07 7.33 2.91
CA GLU A 34 -1.73 8.22 1.79
C GLU A 34 -2.60 7.97 0.55
N GLY A 35 -3.28 6.82 0.49
CA GLY A 35 -4.20 6.39 -0.57
C GLY A 35 -3.51 5.90 -1.82
N ILE A 36 -2.51 5.04 -1.66
CA ILE A 36 -2.03 4.16 -2.74
C ILE A 36 -3.21 3.32 -3.27
N GLN A 37 -3.25 3.04 -4.58
CA GLN A 37 -4.36 2.26 -5.16
C GLN A 37 -4.04 0.77 -5.24
N SER A 38 -2.76 0.40 -5.25
CA SER A 38 -2.33 -0.99 -5.32
C SER A 38 -0.94 -1.18 -4.70
N VAL A 39 -0.72 -2.41 -4.25
CA VAL A 39 0.56 -2.89 -3.73
C VAL A 39 0.86 -4.22 -4.40
N SER A 40 2.05 -4.35 -5.01
CA SER A 40 2.52 -5.58 -5.66
C SER A 40 3.59 -6.26 -4.81
N LEU A 41 3.25 -7.46 -4.30
CA LEU A 41 4.07 -8.26 -3.39
C LEU A 41 4.40 -9.61 -4.00
N ASN A 42 5.27 -10.37 -3.32
CA ASN A 42 5.53 -11.74 -3.71
C ASN A 42 4.31 -12.61 -3.32
N PRO A 43 4.00 -13.69 -4.07
CA PRO A 43 2.79 -14.48 -3.85
C PRO A 43 2.65 -15.06 -2.44
N ASP A 44 3.76 -15.35 -1.77
CA ASP A 44 3.84 -15.88 -0.41
C ASP A 44 3.43 -14.86 0.66
N SER A 45 3.66 -13.56 0.43
CA SER A 45 3.35 -12.49 1.40
C SER A 45 2.03 -11.75 1.16
N VAL A 46 1.37 -11.98 0.01
CA VAL A 46 0.11 -11.30 -0.35
C VAL A 46 -1.00 -11.56 0.68
N VAL A 47 -1.20 -12.81 1.10
CA VAL A 47 -2.33 -13.18 1.97
C VAL A 47 -2.16 -12.56 3.35
N GLU A 48 -0.96 -12.66 3.93
CA GLU A 48 -0.65 -12.09 5.24
C GLU A 48 -0.84 -10.57 5.25
N THR A 49 -0.25 -9.88 4.26
CA THR A 49 -0.34 -8.42 4.15
C THR A 49 -1.79 -7.97 3.95
N TRP A 50 -2.58 -8.71 3.15
CA TRP A 50 -3.98 -8.41 2.94
C TRP A 50 -4.79 -8.57 4.23
N LEU A 51 -4.62 -9.67 4.97
CA LEU A 51 -5.31 -9.90 6.23
C LEU A 51 -4.93 -8.85 7.28
N PHE A 52 -3.67 -8.41 7.32
CA PHE A 52 -3.24 -7.32 8.19
C PHE A 52 -3.99 -6.02 7.89
N LEU A 53 -3.97 -5.58 6.64
CA LEU A 53 -4.63 -4.33 6.21
C LEU A 53 -6.16 -4.40 6.34
N ALA A 54 -6.77 -5.57 6.17
CA ALA A 54 -8.21 -5.76 6.29
C ALA A 54 -8.69 -5.69 7.75
N ASN A 55 -7.86 -6.14 8.69
CA ASN A 55 -8.17 -6.12 10.12
C ASN A 55 -7.73 -4.84 10.83
N ASP A 56 -7.17 -3.88 10.09
CA ASP A 56 -6.70 -2.61 10.61
C ASP A 56 -7.89 -1.72 11.04
N PRO A 57 -8.07 -1.45 12.35
CA PRO A 57 -9.12 -0.54 12.79
C PRO A 57 -8.72 0.88 12.42
N LYS A 58 -9.31 1.39 11.33
CA LYS A 58 -9.20 2.80 10.91
C LYS A 58 -9.78 3.76 11.95
#